data_AF-A0A7S1HT21-F1
#
_entry.id   AF-A0A7S1HT21-F1
#
_cell.length_a   1.000
_cell.length_b   1.000
_cell.length_c   1.000
_cell.angle_alpha   90.00
_cell.angle_beta   90.00
_cell.angle_gamma   90.00
#
_symmetry.space_group_name_H-M   'P 1'
#
loop_
_entity.id
_entity.type
_entity.pdbx_description
1 polymer ?
#
loop_
_entity_poly.entity_id
_entity_poly.type
_entity_poly.pdbx_seq_one_letter_code
_entity_poly.pdbx_strand_id
1 'polypeptide(L)'
;LGEVDVDEAHAQGRMLIWHLMEQKGAIVADDQDRFHIDLAKAPAAVEHAARTICEGKATNDPQFVQKLLDQSTVKDGTPLGRVLKALKTSGIPVDITPVYKL
;
A
#
# COMPACT_ATOMS: atom_id res chain seq x y z
N LEU A 1 -9.13 -15.44 13.23
CA LEU A 1 -7.99 -15.20 12.31
C LEU A 1 -8.08 -13.73 11.96
N GLY A 2 -7.15 -12.92 12.46
CA GLY A 2 -7.22 -11.47 12.39
C GLY A 2 -7.35 -11.03 10.94
N GLU A 3 -8.35 -10.19 10.68
CA GLU A 3 -8.47 -9.47 9.43
C GLU A 3 -7.13 -8.75 9.19
N VAL A 4 -6.58 -8.84 7.98
CA VAL A 4 -5.68 -7.78 7.52
C VAL A 4 -6.57 -6.55 7.50
N ASP A 5 -6.54 -5.81 8.60
CA ASP A 5 -7.44 -4.71 8.82
C ASP A 5 -6.94 -3.58 7.92
N VAL A 6 -7.53 -3.47 6.74
CA VAL A 6 -7.21 -2.38 5.80
C VAL A 6 -7.63 -1.04 6.41
N ASP A 7 -8.37 -1.06 7.53
CA ASP A 7 -8.71 0.10 8.35
C ASP A 7 -7.61 0.45 9.39
N GLU A 8 -6.57 -0.36 9.55
CA GLU A 8 -5.39 -0.01 10.35
C GLU A 8 -4.64 1.16 9.68
N ALA A 9 -4.34 2.22 10.44
CA ALA A 9 -3.64 3.41 9.94
C ALA A 9 -2.32 3.08 9.21
N HIS A 10 -1.58 2.06 9.67
CA HIS A 10 -0.37 1.63 8.97
C HIS A 10 -0.68 0.94 7.63
N ALA A 11 -1.73 0.12 7.57
CA ALA A 11 -2.16 -0.52 6.32
C ALA A 11 -2.58 0.54 5.29
N GLN A 12 -3.40 1.51 5.68
CA GLN A 12 -3.81 2.62 4.82
C GLN A 12 -2.62 3.44 4.32
N GLY A 13 -1.67 3.75 5.21
CA GLY A 13 -0.44 4.45 4.84
C GLY A 13 0.42 3.68 3.83
N ARG A 14 0.58 2.36 4.04
CA ARG A 14 1.30 1.49 3.09
C ARG A 14 0.60 1.43 1.74
N MET A 15 -0.73 1.36 1.72
CA MET A 15 -1.52 1.32 0.48
C MET A 15 -1.45 2.63 -0.30
N LEU A 16 -1.52 3.77 0.39
CA LEU A 16 -1.32 5.08 -0.24
C LEU A 16 0.05 5.17 -0.92
N ILE A 17 1.12 4.82 -0.20
CA ILE A 17 2.49 4.82 -0.75
C ILE A 17 2.58 3.88 -1.96
N TRP A 18 2.02 2.68 -1.85
CA TRP A 18 1.96 1.72 -2.95
C TRP A 18 1.34 2.34 -4.20
N HIS A 19 0.15 2.94 -4.08
CA HIS A 19 -0.60 3.49 -5.21
C HIS A 19 0.14 4.68 -5.85
N LEU A 20 0.76 5.55 -5.04
CA LEU A 20 1.57 6.66 -5.55
C LEU A 20 2.80 6.16 -6.32
N MET A 21 3.43 5.07 -5.86
CA MET A 21 4.56 4.46 -6.56
C MET A 21 4.15 3.72 -7.83
N GLU A 22 3.02 3.01 -7.80
CA GLU A 22 2.43 2.33 -8.96
C GLU A 22 2.03 3.32 -10.05
N GLN A 23 1.41 4.45 -9.70
CA GLN A 23 1.08 5.53 -10.64
C GLN A 23 2.32 6.12 -11.35
N LYS A 24 3.50 6.05 -10.72
CA LYS A 24 4.78 6.47 -11.30
C LYS A 24 5.49 5.34 -12.06
N GLY A 25 4.86 4.16 -12.16
CA GLY A 25 5.41 2.98 -12.80
C GLY A 25 6.63 2.39 -12.09
N ALA A 26 6.84 2.75 -10.82
CA ALA A 26 7.92 2.18 -10.01
C ALA A 26 7.55 0.82 -9.44
N ILE A 27 6.26 0.55 -9.23
CA ILE A 27 5.74 -0.79 -8.94
C ILE A 27 4.99 -1.27 -10.18
N VAL A 28 5.34 -2.46 -10.67
CA VAL A 28 4.75 -3.05 -11.88
C VAL A 28 4.32 -4.49 -11.58
N ALA A 29 3.09 -4.83 -11.94
CA ALA A 29 2.62 -6.21 -11.93
C ALA A 29 2.95 -6.91 -13.25
N ASP A 30 3.37 -8.16 -13.20
CA ASP A 30 3.43 -9.04 -14.37
C ASP A 30 2.08 -9.75 -14.61
N ASP A 31 2.01 -10.52 -15.69
CA ASP A 31 0.81 -11.28 -16.09
C ASP A 31 0.42 -12.38 -15.08
N GLN A 32 1.25 -12.64 -14.07
CA GLN A 32 1.04 -13.62 -13.02
C GLN A 32 0.74 -12.97 -11.66
N ASP A 33 0.40 -11.67 -11.64
CA ASP A 33 0.16 -10.89 -10.43
C ASP A 33 1.36 -10.83 -9.47
N ARG A 34 2.59 -10.96 -9.98
CA ARG A 34 3.79 -10.70 -9.19
C ARG A 34 4.24 -9.27 -9.40
N PHE A 35 4.72 -8.65 -8.33
CA PHE A 35 5.15 -7.27 -8.34
C PHE A 35 6.67 -7.17 -8.42
N HIS A 36 7.12 -6.24 -9.25
CA HIS A 36 8.53 -5.92 -9.45
C HIS A 36 8.73 -4.41 -9.28
N ILE A 37 9.94 -4.02 -8.87
CA ILE A 37 10.32 -2.62 -8.73
C ILE A 37 11.13 -2.18 -9.95
N ASP A 38 10.66 -1.17 -10.67
CA ASP A 38 11.45 -0.48 -11.69
C ASP A 38 12.43 0.46 -10.98
N LEU A 39 13.67 -0.02 -10.78
CA LEU A 39 14.72 0.70 -10.06
C LEU A 39 15.11 2.03 -10.71
N ALA A 40 14.89 2.19 -12.01
CA ALA A 40 15.17 3.45 -12.69
C ALA A 40 14.13 4.53 -12.31
N LYS A 41 12.89 4.12 -12.02
CA LYS A 41 11.78 5.02 -11.66
C LYS A 41 11.58 5.16 -10.15
N ALA A 42 12.06 4.20 -9.35
CA ALA A 42 11.85 4.17 -7.92
C ALA A 42 12.27 5.47 -7.18
N PRO A 43 13.43 6.09 -7.44
CA PRO A 43 13.81 7.32 -6.72
C PRO A 43 12.82 8.47 -6.92
N ALA A 44 12.39 8.70 -8.16
CA ALA A 44 11.43 9.76 -8.48
C ALA A 44 10.03 9.44 -7.93
N ALA A 45 9.64 8.16 -7.91
CA ALA A 45 8.39 7.73 -7.31
C ALA A 45 8.35 7.92 -5.79
N VAL A 46 9.47 7.63 -5.10
CA VAL A 46 9.62 7.86 -3.66
C VAL A 46 9.58 9.35 -3.33
N GLU A 47 10.32 10.18 -4.08
CA GLU A 47 10.27 11.64 -3.94
C GLU A 47 8.85 12.16 -4.09
N HIS A 48 8.15 11.72 -5.14
CA HIS A 48 6.78 12.11 -5.39
C HIS A 48 5.85 11.72 -4.24
N ALA A 49 5.91 10.46 -3.80
CA ALA A 49 5.05 9.98 -2.72
C ALA A 49 5.29 10.77 -1.42
N ALA A 50 6.55 10.99 -1.05
CA ALA A 50 6.92 11.74 0.14
C ALA A 50 6.43 13.18 0.07
N ARG A 51 6.69 13.87 -1.06
CA ARG A 51 6.27 15.26 -1.26
C ARG A 51 4.76 15.40 -1.22
N THR A 52 4.02 14.54 -1.94
CA THR A 52 2.56 14.58 -1.97
C THR A 52 1.94 14.40 -0.58
N ILE A 53 2.48 13.48 0.23
CA ILE A 53 2.00 13.29 1.62
C ILE A 53 2.36 14.50 2.49
N CYS A 54 3.57 15.04 2.38
CA CYS A 54 3.99 16.23 3.13
C CYS A 54 3.18 17.47 2.75
N GLU A 55 2.90 17.68 1.47
CA GLU A 55 2.04 18.77 0.97
C GLU A 55 0.63 18.67 1.56
N GLY A 56 0.05 17.47 1.62
CA GLY A 56 -1.27 17.27 2.25
C GLY A 56 -1.27 17.59 3.74
N LYS A 57 -0.22 17.17 4.46
CA LYS A 57 -0.06 17.50 5.89
C LYS A 57 0.17 18.99 6.13
N ALA A 58 0.93 19.65 5.27
CA ALA A 58 1.29 21.06 5.42
C ALA A 58 0.12 22.00 5.09
N THR A 59 -0.66 21.67 4.07
CA THR A 59 -1.80 22.50 3.63
C THR A 59 -3.05 22.26 4.46
N ASN A 60 -3.21 21.05 5.02
CA ASN A 60 -4.42 20.61 5.73
C ASN A 60 -5.71 20.86 4.92
N ASP A 61 -5.62 20.81 3.59
CA ASP A 61 -6.78 20.90 2.71
C ASP A 61 -7.60 19.61 2.83
N PRO A 62 -8.84 19.67 3.37
CA PRO A 62 -9.65 18.48 3.60
C PRO A 62 -9.98 17.73 2.31
N GLN A 63 -10.15 18.43 1.19
CA GLN A 63 -10.47 17.79 -0.09
C GLN A 63 -9.26 17.04 -0.64
N PHE A 64 -8.08 17.65 -0.55
CA PHE A 64 -6.83 17.01 -0.95
C PHE A 64 -6.51 15.79 -0.07
N VAL A 65 -6.65 15.93 1.25
CA VAL A 65 -6.43 14.83 2.19
C VAL A 65 -7.40 13.69 1.93
N GLN A 66 -8.70 13.97 1.73
CA GLN A 66 -9.67 12.92 1.41
C GLN A 66 -9.30 12.20 0.11
N LYS A 67 -8.90 12.93 -0.93
CA LYS A 67 -8.45 12.33 -2.19
C LYS A 67 -7.23 11.42 -2.02
N LEU A 68 -6.31 11.75 -1.11
CA LEU A 68 -5.20 10.86 -0.76
C LEU A 68 -5.70 9.62 -0.02
N LEU A 69 -6.60 9.79 0.97
CA LEU A 69 -7.16 8.66 1.70
C LEU A 69 -7.95 7.71 0.78
N ASP A 70 -8.63 8.21 -0.23
CA ASP A 70 -9.33 7.35 -1.20
C ASP A 70 -8.37 6.42 -1.96
N GLN A 71 -7.10 6.81 -2.13
CA GLN A 71 -6.04 5.99 -2.72
C GLN A 71 -5.47 4.93 -1.79
N SER A 72 -5.85 4.93 -0.50
CA SER A 72 -5.47 3.88 0.44
C SER A 72 -6.34 2.61 0.31
N THR A 73 -7.39 2.67 -0.50
CA THR A 73 -8.29 1.54 -0.73
C THR A 73 -7.77 0.60 -1.81
N VAL A 74 -7.85 -0.71 -1.58
CA VAL A 74 -7.53 -1.71 -2.61
C VAL A 74 -8.81 -2.11 -3.33
N LYS A 75 -8.80 -2.00 -4.66
CA LYS A 75 -9.93 -2.42 -5.49
C LYS A 75 -9.86 -3.91 -5.78
N ASP A 76 -10.98 -4.60 -5.58
CA ASP A 76 -11.14 -6.00 -5.99
C ASP A 76 -10.88 -6.18 -7.49
N GLY A 77 -10.28 -7.32 -7.83
CA GLY A 77 -9.98 -7.67 -9.22
C GLY A 77 -8.74 -6.97 -9.80
N THR A 78 -8.09 -6.04 -9.09
CA THR A 78 -6.73 -5.58 -9.44
C THR A 78 -5.70 -6.67 -9.14
N PRO A 79 -4.48 -6.63 -9.73
CA PRO A 79 -3.40 -7.54 -9.36
C PRO A 79 -3.18 -7.60 -7.84
N LEU A 80 -3.16 -6.43 -7.17
CA LEU A 80 -2.93 -6.36 -5.73
C LEU A 80 -4.10 -6.97 -4.95
N GLY A 81 -5.34 -6.66 -5.35
CA GLY A 81 -6.54 -7.25 -4.75
C GLY A 81 -6.56 -8.78 -4.87
N ARG A 82 -6.14 -9.33 -6.01
CA ARG A 82 -6.04 -10.79 -6.21
C ARG A 82 -4.96 -11.42 -5.33
N VAL A 83 -3.78 -10.81 -5.23
CA VAL A 83 -2.70 -11.29 -4.35
C VAL A 83 -3.11 -11.26 -2.89
N LEU A 84 -3.67 -10.16 -2.40
CA LEU A 84 -4.12 -10.04 -1.02
C LEU A 84 -5.20 -11.08 -0.70
N LYS A 85 -6.14 -11.33 -1.63
CA LYS A 85 -7.14 -12.38 -1.48
C LYS A 85 -6.50 -13.78 -1.41
N ALA A 86 -5.54 -14.07 -2.28
CA ALA A 86 -4.82 -15.35 -2.26
C ALA A 86 -4.04 -15.56 -0.95
N LEU A 87 -3.36 -14.52 -0.44
CA LEU A 87 -2.64 -14.55 0.83
C LEU A 87 -3.58 -14.77 2.03
N LYS A 88 -4.77 -14.16 2.02
CA LYS A 88 -5.79 -14.42 3.06
C LYS A 88 -6.22 -15.89 3.11
N THR A 89 -6.18 -16.60 2.00
CA THR A 89 -6.59 -18.02 1.90
C THR A 89 -5.44 -19.02 1.91
N SER A 90 -4.18 -18.57 1.88
CA SER A 90 -3.01 -19.46 1.75
C SER A 90 -2.56 -20.08 3.08
N GLY A 91 -3.14 -19.66 4.21
CA GLY A 91 -2.71 -20.07 5.55
C GLY A 91 -1.41 -19.41 6.02
N ILE A 92 -0.89 -18.42 5.27
CA ILE A 92 0.26 -17.61 5.70
C ILE A 92 -0.18 -16.75 6.90
N PRO A 93 0.53 -16.81 8.04
CA PRO A 93 0.25 -15.93 9.19
C PRO A 93 0.40 -14.45 8.82
N VAL A 94 -0.50 -13.61 9.33
CA VAL A 94 -0.45 -12.15 9.13
C VAL A 94 0.65 -11.51 9.97
N ASP A 95 0.78 -11.96 11.22
CA ASP A 95 1.73 -11.43 12.20
C ASP A 95 2.11 -12.53 13.21
N ILE A 96 3.00 -12.20 14.15
CA ILE A 96 3.48 -13.09 15.20
C ILE A 96 2.81 -12.77 16.54
N THR A 97 2.55 -13.81 17.32
CA THR A 97 2.25 -13.64 18.76
C THR A 97 3.53 -13.88 19.55
N PRO A 98 4.10 -12.86 20.21
CA PRO A 98 5.36 -13.03 20.93
C PRO A 98 5.17 -13.91 22.16
N VAL A 99 6.12 -14.83 22.38
CA VAL A 99 6.20 -15.65 23.59
C VAL A 99 7.39 -15.17 24.42
N TYR A 100 7.11 -14.39 25.44
CA TYR A 100 8.14 -13.89 26.36
C TYR A 100 8.42 -14.94 27.44
N LYS A 101 9.68 -15.37 27.56
CA LYS A 101 10.13 -16.19 28.68
C LYS A 101 10.55 -15.27 29.82
N LEU A 102 10.06 -15.56 31.02
CA LEU A 102 10.47 -14.92 32.29
C LEU A 102 11.87 -15.37 32.69
#